data_AF-A0A7X7LG30-F1
#
_entry.id   AF-A0A7X7LG30-F1
#
_cell.length_a   1.000
_cell.length_b   1.000
_cell.length_c   1.000
_cell.angle_alpha   90.00
_cell.angle_beta   90.00
_cell.angle_gamma   90.00
#
_symmetry.space_group_name_H-M   'P 1'
#
loop_
_entity.id
_entity.type
_entity.pdbx_description
1 polymer ?
#
loop_
_entity_poly.entity_id
_entity_poly.type
_entity_poly.pdbx_seq_one_letter_code
_entity_poly.pdbx_strand_id
1 'polypeptide(L)' 'ADIIRYYFGLNGRQPHTLEEIGEKFDLTRERVRQIKEKAIRRLKHTSRSKILKSYLG' A
#
# COMPACT_ATOMS: atom_id res chain seq x y z
N ALA A 1 -1.42 -7.26 -4.20
CA ALA A 1 -0.39 -6.37 -3.59
C ALA A 1 -0.45 -4.96 -4.18
N ASP A 2 -1.52 -4.66 -4.92
CA ASP A 2 -1.51 -3.61 -5.92
C ASP A 2 -1.93 -2.27 -5.34
N ILE A 3 -2.77 -2.25 -4.30
CA ILE A 3 -3.14 -1.01 -3.59
C ILE A 3 -1.92 -0.28 -3.03
N ILE A 4 -0.95 -0.99 -2.43
CA ILE A 4 0.29 -0.38 -1.93
C ILE A 4 1.14 0.17 -3.09
N ARG A 5 1.21 -0.56 -4.20
CA ARG A 5 1.99 -0.12 -5.38
C ARG A 5 1.40 1.13 -6.01
N TYR A 6 0.08 1.17 -6.20
CA TYR A 6 -0.60 2.35 -6.73
C TYR A 6 -0.50 3.54 -5.77
N TYR A 7 -0.74 3.32 -4.47
CA TYR A 7 -0.74 4.41 -3.50
C TYR A 7 0.63 5.10 -3.36
N PHE A 8 1.72 4.33 -3.36
CA PHE A 8 3.08 4.88 -3.24
C PHE A 8 3.79 5.10 -4.59
N GLY A 9 3.14 4.82 -5.73
CA GLY A 9 3.80 4.94 -7.04
C GLY A 9 4.97 3.96 -7.24
N LEU A 10 4.89 2.76 -6.67
CA LEU A 10 5.96 1.78 -6.80
C LEU A 10 5.97 1.15 -8.19
N ASN A 11 7.15 0.66 -8.62
CA ASN A 11 7.38 0.04 -9.93
C ASN A 11 7.14 0.98 -11.12
N GLY A 12 7.65 2.22 -11.02
CA GLY A 12 7.57 3.20 -12.12
C GLY A 12 6.18 3.77 -12.37
N ARG A 13 5.29 3.71 -11.37
CA ARG A 13 3.93 4.25 -11.44
C ARG A 13 3.87 5.62 -10.79
N GLN A 14 2.93 6.45 -11.21
CA GLN A 14 2.58 7.63 -10.44
C GLN A 14 1.78 7.22 -9.19
N PRO A 15 1.97 7.89 -8.04
CA PRO A 15 1.10 7.73 -6.87
C PRO A 15 -0.35 8.04 -7.23
N HIS A 16 -1.29 7.23 -6.74
CA HIS A 16 -2.74 7.45 -6.90
C HIS A 16 -3.39 7.70 -5.53
N THR A 17 -4.46 8.49 -5.54
CA THR A 17 -5.34 8.72 -4.40
C THR A 17 -6.18 7.47 -4.07
N LEU A 18 -6.79 7.44 -2.88
CA LEU A 18 -7.66 6.32 -2.49
C LEU A 18 -8.91 6.24 -3.37
N GLU A 19 -9.44 7.39 -3.79
CA GLU A 19 -10.55 7.53 -4.73
C GLU A 19 -10.22 6.93 -6.10
N GLU A 20 -9.12 7.35 -6.75
CA GLU A 20 -8.71 6.81 -8.06
C GLU A 20 -8.44 5.30 -8.02
N ILE A 21 -7.85 4.82 -6.92
CA ILE A 21 -7.67 3.37 -6.71
C ILE A 21 -9.03 2.69 -6.51
N GLY A 22 -9.97 3.33 -5.81
CA GLY A 22 -11.32 2.83 -5.62
C GLY A 22 -12.05 2.64 -6.95
N GLU A 23 -12.06 3.68 -7.78
CA GLU A 23 -12.64 3.64 -9.13
C GLU A 23 -12.01 2.53 -9.98
N LYS A 24 -10.68 2.39 -9.92
CA LYS A 24 -9.96 1.37 -10.71
C LYS A 24 -10.26 -0.07 -10.32
N PHE A 25 -10.57 -0.33 -9.05
CA PHE A 25 -10.78 -1.67 -8.52
C PHE A 25 -12.25 -1.97 -8.20
N ASP A 26 -13.16 -1.06 -8.55
CA ASP A 26 -14.58 -1.12 -8.17
C ASP A 26 -14.78 -1.29 -6.66
N LEU A 27 -14.07 -0.46 -5.89
CA LEU A 27 -14.09 -0.47 -4.43
C LEU A 27 -14.41 0.93 -3.91
N THR A 28 -15.08 0.99 -2.76
CA THR A 28 -15.21 2.25 -2.05
C THR A 28 -13.85 2.73 -1.55
N ARG A 29 -13.67 4.05 -1.48
CA ARG A 29 -12.49 4.70 -0.89
C ARG A 29 -12.12 4.11 0.48
N GLU A 30 -13.12 3.90 1.32
CA GLU A 30 -12.95 3.35 2.67
C GLU A 30 -12.44 1.90 2.62
N ARG A 31 -12.92 1.10 1.67
CA ARG A 31 -12.41 -0.26 1.48
C ARG A 31 -10.93 -0.25 1.05
N VAL A 32 -10.54 0.66 0.16
CA VAL A 32 -9.13 0.86 -0.22
C VAL A 32 -8.28 1.25 0.99
N ARG A 33 -8.77 2.18 1.83
CA ARG A 33 -8.10 2.60 3.09
C ARG A 33 -7.85 1.40 4.02
N GLN A 34 -8.86 0.57 4.25
CA GLN A 34 -8.76 -0.62 5.11
C GLN A 34 -7.72 -1.63 4.58
N ILE A 35 -7.73 -1.90 3.27
CA ILE A 35 -6.77 -2.83 2.66
C ILE A 35 -5.35 -2.26 2.74
N LYS A 36 -5.17 -0.95 2.52
CA LYS A 36 -3.89 -0.25 2.70
C LYS A 36 -3.35 -0.47 4.11
N GLU A 37 -4.16 -0.18 5.14
CA GLU A 37 -3.75 -0.34 6.54
C GLU A 37 -3.43 -1.79 6.91
N LYS A 38 -4.25 -2.74 6.45
CA LYS A 38 -4.00 -4.17 6.64
C LYS A 38 -2.67 -4.60 6.01
N ALA A 39 -2.34 -4.08 4.83
CA ALA A 39 -1.08 -4.36 4.16
C ALA A 39 0.12 -3.74 4.90
N ILE A 40 0.02 -2.48 5.32
CA ILE A 40 1.07 -1.83 6.13
C ILE A 40 1.31 -2.58 7.44
N ARG A 41 0.24 -2.98 8.14
CA ARG A 41 0.34 -3.77 9.38
C ARG A 41 1.08 -5.09 9.13
N ARG A 42 0.80 -5.77 8.02
CA ARG A 42 1.51 -7.00 7.62
C ARG A 42 2.98 -6.76 7.30
N LEU A 43 3.34 -5.62 6.70
CA LEU A 43 4.73 -5.26 6.40
C LEU A 43 5.52 -4.86 7.65
N LYS A 44 4.88 -4.23 8.65
CA LYS A 44 5.48 -3.89 9.94
C LYS A 44 5.81 -5.11 10.80
N HIS A 45 5.20 -6.27 10.53
CA HIS A 45 5.45 -7.50 11.29
C HIS A 45 6.95 -7.86 11.30
N THR A 46 7.48 -8.26 12.46
CA THR A 46 8.92 -8.45 12.70
C THR A 46 9.57 -9.42 11.72
N SER A 47 8.87 -10.49 11.34
CA SER A 47 9.37 -11.46 10.35
C SER A 47 9.50 -10.92 8.93
N ARG A 48 8.82 -9.81 8.59
CA ARG A 48 8.82 -9.20 7.24
C ARG A 48 9.51 -7.85 7.18
N SER A 49 9.67 -7.18 8.32
CA SER A 49 10.25 -5.84 8.38
C SER A 49 11.79 -5.83 8.46
N LYS A 50 12.47 -6.96 8.69
CA LYS A 50 13.94 -7.01 8.84
C LYS A 50 14.68 -6.32 7.68
N ILE A 51 14.33 -6.69 6.44
CA ILE A 51 14.94 -6.09 5.24
C ILE A 51 14.57 -4.61 5.15
N LEU A 52 13.30 -4.25 5.36
CA LEU A 52 12.87 -2.85 5.26
C LEU A 52 13.52 -1.95 6.32
N LYS A 53 13.80 -2.50 7.51
CA LYS A 53 14.46 -1.77 8.60
C LYS A 53 15.92 -1.45 8.29
N SER A 54 16.62 -2.24 7.49
CA SER A 54 18.02 -1.93 7.13
C SER A 54 18.17 -0.67 6.27
N TYR A 55 17.07 -0.15 5.71
CA TYR A 55 17.04 1.10 4.95
C TYR A 55 16.78 2.33 5.83
N LEU A 56 16.53 2.17 7.14
CA LEU A 56 16.18 3.27 8.04
C LEU A 56 17.39 3.98 8.67
N GLY A 57 18.62 3.51 8.41
CA GLY A 57 19.84 4.03 9.04
C GLY A 57 20.10 3.38 10.39
#